data_AF-A0A966DJ97-F1
#
_entry.id   AF-A0A966DJ97-F1
#
_cell.length_a   1.000
_cell.length_b   1.000
_cell.length_c   1.000
_cell.angle_alpha   90.00
_cell.angle_beta   90.00
_cell.angle_gamma   90.00
#
_symmetry.space_group_name_H-M   'P 1'
#
loop_
_entity.id
_entity.type
_entity.pdbx_description
1 polymer ?
#
loop_
_entity_poly.entity_id
_entity_poly.type
_entity_poly.pdbx_seq_one_letter_code
_entity_poly.pdbx_strand_id
1 'polypeptide(L)' 'MPNMKVNIQQELSEKKITQRSIARMLGVKPSSVHNVITLKRSTPRIRQAIALALGKTVEEIFPGK' A
#
# COMPACT_ATOMS: atom_id res chain seq x y z
N MET A 1 18.89 15.01 1.07
CA MET A 1 18.19 13.79 0.61
C MET A 1 16.75 14.18 0.30
N PRO A 2 16.28 14.17 -0.95
CA PRO A 2 14.88 14.49 -1.21
C PRO A 2 14.02 13.42 -0.53
N ASN A 3 13.10 13.86 0.34
CA ASN A 3 12.06 13.02 0.93
C ASN A 3 11.16 12.52 -0.20
N MET A 4 11.58 11.44 -0.85
CA MET A 4 10.83 10.80 -1.92
C MET A 4 9.68 10.05 -1.26
N LYS A 5 8.61 10.78 -0.93
CA LYS A 5 7.34 10.19 -0.50
C LYS A 5 6.86 9.34 -1.67
N VAL A 6 7.09 8.04 -1.57
CA VAL A 6 6.53 7.06 -2.52
C VAL A 6 5.04 7.31 -2.62
N ASN A 7 4.57 7.76 -3.78
CA ASN A 7 3.15 7.91 -4.02
C ASN A 7 2.59 6.52 -4.33
N ILE A 8 2.21 5.80 -3.27
CA ILE A 8 1.69 4.43 -3.33
C ILE A 8 0.54 4.32 -4.35
N GLN A 9 -0.31 5.35 -4.47
CA GLN A 9 -1.42 5.34 -5.43
C GLN A 9 -0.92 5.39 -6.88
N GLN A 10 0.11 6.20 -7.16
CA GLN A 10 0.70 6.30 -8.48
C GLN A 10 1.37 4.98 -8.88
N GLU A 11 2.18 4.37 -8.00
CA GLU A 11 2.84 3.11 -8.33
C GLU A 11 1.85 1.96 -8.53
N LEU A 12 0.79 1.92 -7.72
CA LEU A 12 -0.30 0.96 -7.93
C LEU A 12 -0.97 1.17 -9.29
N SER A 13 -1.17 2.43 -9.70
CA SER A 13 -1.73 2.79 -11.01
C SER A 13 -0.81 2.35 -12.15
N GLU A 14 0.50 2.59 -12.05
CA GLU A 14 1.50 2.19 -13.05
C GLU A 14 1.52 0.66 -13.25
N LYS A 15 1.35 -0.10 -12.16
CA LYS A 15 1.24 -1.57 -12.21
C LYS A 15 -0.16 -2.09 -12.55
N LYS A 16 -1.13 -1.21 -12.82
CA LYS A 16 -2.56 -1.57 -13.05
C LYS A 16 -3.18 -2.36 -11.88
N ILE A 17 -2.68 -2.14 -10.66
CA ILE A 17 -3.16 -2.78 -9.44
C ILE A 17 -4.15 -1.82 -8.76
N THR A 18 -5.33 -2.31 -8.40
CA THR A 18 -6.34 -1.48 -7.77
C THR A 18 -6.40 -1.74 -6.25
N GLN A 19 -6.78 -0.73 -5.48
CA GLN A 19 -7.03 -0.93 -4.04
C GLN A 19 -8.12 -1.99 -3.79
N ARG A 20 -9.09 -2.10 -4.71
CA ARG A 20 -10.15 -3.12 -4.68
C ARG A 20 -9.60 -4.53 -4.88
N SER A 21 -8.63 -4.74 -5.77
CA SER A 21 -8.04 -6.07 -5.97
C SER A 21 -7.25 -6.51 -4.75
N ILE A 22 -6.49 -5.61 -4.13
CA ILE A 22 -5.79 -5.86 -2.86
C ILE A 22 -6.80 -6.18 -1.75
N ALA A 23 -7.89 -5.41 -1.65
CA ALA A 23 -8.92 -5.62 -0.65
C ALA A 23 -9.61 -6.99 -0.81
N ARG A 24 -9.93 -7.37 -2.06
CA ARG A 24 -10.54 -8.66 -2.40
C ARG A 24 -9.61 -9.81 -2.05
N MET A 25 -8.32 -9.71 -2.39
CA MET A 25 -7.29 -10.72 -2.07
C MET A 25 -7.15 -10.94 -0.57
N LEU A 26 -7.33 -9.88 0.24
CA LEU A 26 -7.23 -9.96 1.70
C LEU A 26 -8.55 -10.24 2.41
N GLY A 27 -9.69 -10.27 1.70
CA GLY A 27 -11.02 -10.38 2.32
C GLY A 27 -11.39 -9.18 3.19
N VAL A 28 -10.88 -7.98 2.89
CA VAL A 28 -11.15 -6.75 3.65
C VAL A 28 -11.93 -5.72 2.82
N LYS A 29 -12.46 -4.70 3.50
CA LYS A 29 -13.10 -3.57 2.82
C LYS A 29 -12.04 -2.71 2.10
N PRO A 30 -12.32 -2.17 0.88
CA PRO A 30 -11.42 -1.26 0.18
C PRO A 30 -11.01 -0.03 1.00
N SER A 31 -11.90 0.44 1.87
CA SER A 31 -11.61 1.54 2.81
C SER A 31 -10.49 1.22 3.78
N SER A 32 -10.32 -0.04 4.20
CA SER A 32 -9.19 -0.47 5.03
C SER A 32 -7.86 -0.32 4.30
N VAL A 33 -7.83 -0.65 3.01
CA VAL A 33 -6.64 -0.46 2.16
C VAL A 33 -6.35 1.02 1.97
N HIS A 34 -7.38 1.82 1.66
CA HIS A 34 -7.25 3.27 1.56
C HIS A 34 -6.69 3.92 2.83
N ASN A 35 -7.16 3.48 4.01
CA ASN A 35 -6.68 3.99 5.30
C ASN A 35 -5.20 3.68 5.55
N VAL A 36 -4.70 2.55 5.04
CA VAL A 36 -3.28 2.20 5.14
C VAL A 36 -2.45 3.02 4.15
N ILE A 37 -2.92 3.18 2.91
CA ILE A 37 -2.27 4.00 1.88
C ILE A 37 -2.18 5.47 2.32
N THR A 38 -3.24 6.00 2.93
CA THR A 38 -3.29 7.38 3.46
C THR A 38 -2.66 7.52 4.84
N LEU A 39 -2.03 6.46 5.36
CA LEU A 39 -1.33 6.43 6.65
C LEU A 39 -2.23 6.74 7.87
N LYS A 40 -3.56 6.64 7.73
CA LYS A 40 -4.55 6.80 8.81
C LYS A 40 -4.59 5.60 9.76
N ARG A 41 -4.23 4.41 9.26
CA ARG A 41 -4.14 3.16 10.03
C ARG A 41 -2.85 2.43 9.67
N SER A 42 -2.25 1.78 10.65
CA SER A 42 -1.21 0.79 10.42
C SER A 42 -1.83 -0.60 10.52
N THR A 43 -1.72 -1.40 9.48
CA THR A 43 -2.16 -2.79 9.50
C THR A 43 -1.09 -3.62 8.79
N PRO A 44 -0.28 -4.39 9.51
CA PRO A 44 0.87 -5.11 8.96
C PRO A 44 0.50 -5.96 7.74
N ARG A 45 -0.62 -6.69 7.83
CA ARG A 45 -1.13 -7.55 6.75
C ARG A 45 -1.44 -6.79 5.45
N ILE A 46 -2.02 -5.59 5.56
CA ILE A 46 -2.34 -4.76 4.39
C ILE A 46 -1.07 -4.13 3.81
N ARG A 47 -0.15 -3.67 4.67
CA ARG A 47 1.14 -3.12 4.23
C ARG A 47 1.98 -4.14 3.48
N GLN A 48 2.08 -5.37 4.00
CA GLN A 48 2.75 -6.47 3.31
C GLN A 48 2.11 -6.77 1.96
N ALA A 49 0.78 -6.80 1.88
CA ALA A 49 0.10 -7.05 0.60
C ALA A 49 0.36 -5.94 -0.44
N ILE A 50 0.38 -4.68 -0.01
CA ILE A 50 0.74 -3.55 -0.87
C ILE A 50 2.19 -3.68 -1.33
N ALA A 51 3.10 -4.03 -0.41
CA ALA A 51 4.51 -4.19 -0.70
C ALA A 51 4.79 -5.33 -1.69
N LEU A 52 4.19 -6.49 -1.47
CA LEU A 52 4.23 -7.62 -2.40
C LEU A 52 3.65 -7.26 -3.78
N ALA A 53 2.50 -6.57 -3.82
CA ALA A 53 1.90 -6.11 -5.07
C ALA A 53 2.82 -5.15 -5.84
N LEU A 54 3.57 -4.31 -5.12
CA LEU A 54 4.55 -3.39 -5.69
C LEU A 54 5.93 -4.02 -5.92
N GLY A 55 6.15 -5.27 -5.49
CA GLY A 55 7.45 -5.94 -5.60
C GLY A 55 8.55 -5.23 -4.80
N LYS A 56 8.18 -4.62 -3.67
CA LYS A 56 9.04 -3.85 -2.78
C LYS A 56 8.90 -4.37 -1.35
N THR A 57 9.80 -3.93 -0.48
CA THR A 57 9.70 -4.17 0.96
C THR A 57 8.72 -3.19 1.61
N VAL A 58 8.22 -3.56 2.80
CA VAL A 58 7.33 -2.68 3.58
C VAL A 58 8.06 -1.40 3.99
N GLU A 59 9.36 -1.46 4.25
CA GLU A 59 10.19 -0.34 4.70
C GLU A 59 10.43 0.69 3.59
N GLU A 60 10.58 0.24 2.34
CA GLU A 60 10.69 1.13 1.17
C GLU A 60 9.41 1.94 0.93
N ILE A 61 8.25 1.36 1.24
CA ILE A 61 6.94 1.99 0.99
C ILE A 61 6.43 2.76 2.21
N PHE A 62 6.68 2.22 3.40
CA PHE A 62 6.24 2.75 4.69
C PHE A 62 7.44 2.93 5.63
N PRO A 63 8.37 3.85 5.34
CA PRO A 63 9.56 4.04 6.16
C PRO A 63 9.19 4.57 7.56
N GLY A 64 9.67 3.89 8.61
CA GLY A 64 9.60 4.34 9.99
C GLY A 64 8.19 4.46 10.59
N LYS A 65 7.21 3.69 10.11
CA LYS A 65 5.80 3.74 10.57
C LYS A 65 5.21 2.40 10.92
#